data_AF-A0A6J7W8Z2-F1
#
_entry.id   AF-A0A6J7W8Z2-F1
#
_cell.length_a   1.000
_cell.length_b   1.000
_cell.length_c   1.000
_cell.angle_alpha   90.00
_cell.angle_beta   90.00
_cell.angle_gamma   90.00
#
_symmetry.space_group_name_H-M   'P 1'
#
loop_
_entity.id
_entity.type
_entity.pdbx_description
1 polymer ?
#
loop_
_entity_poly.entity_id
_entity_poly.type
_entity_poly.pdbx_seq_one_letter_code
_entity_poly.pdbx_strand_id
1 'polypeptide(L)'
;MGFMRWLISIVLIFTLLQSALAGETWAVDIGQARAKFEAVTGAPLRAGHRVESTVFPGYYAVRSGGPGEAAAYFREDMSWMGNVRSQGWTTSSISENSSEGQRRWLKDQVSHLPLDQLILVKRSKPPVAVIWSAPDCPFCRRLEKALEQEDVSVYVAPVGLSVDGYRRSAEIYCAMDSAKAWISAMHGSQVDSKQRPSCAYPRDMLGDIGFFVGRGRVVTPIVVFADGSTITGWDDEHALARLREKIAQKIFFPDS
;
A
#
# COMPACT_ATOMS: atom_id res chain seq x y z
N MET A 1 -23.88 -38.78 68.17
CA MET A 1 -24.51 -37.69 67.38
C MET A 1 -23.76 -36.41 67.74
N GLY A 2 -22.68 -35.98 67.09
CA GLY A 2 -22.37 -35.93 65.67
C GLY A 2 -22.45 -34.47 65.25
N PHE A 3 -21.40 -33.66 65.45
CA PHE A 3 -21.25 -32.37 64.77
C PHE A 3 -19.77 -32.04 64.54
N MET A 4 -19.41 -32.17 63.26
CA MET A 4 -18.16 -31.88 62.58
C MET A 4 -17.95 -30.36 62.53
N ARG A 5 -16.81 -29.84 63.01
CA ARG A 5 -16.40 -28.45 62.75
C ARG A 5 -15.57 -28.43 61.47
N TRP A 6 -16.17 -27.94 60.40
CA TRP A 6 -15.55 -27.75 59.09
C TRP A 6 -14.60 -26.55 59.11
N LEU A 7 -13.38 -26.77 58.61
CA LEU A 7 -12.41 -25.74 58.24
C LEU A 7 -12.90 -25.05 56.96
N ILE A 8 -13.08 -23.73 57.00
CA ILE A 8 -13.38 -22.91 55.82
C ILE A 8 -12.05 -22.60 55.13
N SER A 9 -11.71 -23.37 54.08
CA SER A 9 -10.67 -23.01 53.12
C SER A 9 -11.21 -21.95 52.16
N ILE A 10 -10.71 -20.72 52.28
CA ILE A 10 -10.95 -19.64 51.32
C ILE A 10 -10.14 -19.97 50.05
N VAL A 11 -10.83 -20.43 49.00
CA VAL A 11 -10.25 -20.55 47.66
C VAL A 11 -10.42 -19.21 46.96
N LEU A 12 -9.33 -18.44 46.87
CA LEU A 12 -9.23 -17.25 46.03
C LEU A 12 -9.14 -17.70 44.57
N ILE A 13 -10.27 -17.68 43.87
CA ILE A 13 -10.32 -17.86 42.41
C ILE A 13 -9.87 -16.55 41.77
N PHE A 14 -8.60 -16.47 41.37
CA PHE A 14 -8.11 -15.44 40.46
C PHE A 14 -8.59 -15.78 39.05
N THR A 15 -9.76 -15.28 38.65
CA THR A 15 -10.15 -15.23 37.24
C THR A 15 -9.25 -14.22 36.51
N LEU A 16 -8.24 -14.72 35.81
CA LEU A 16 -7.52 -13.95 34.79
C LEU A 16 -8.52 -13.56 33.70
N LEU A 17 -8.96 -12.30 33.73
CA LEU A 17 -9.65 -11.68 32.60
C LEU A 17 -8.61 -11.48 31.50
N GLN A 18 -8.44 -12.48 30.62
CA GLN A 18 -7.70 -12.30 29.39
C GLN A 18 -8.56 -11.45 28.45
N SER A 19 -8.33 -10.14 28.48
CA SER A 19 -8.84 -9.21 27.47
C SER A 19 -8.13 -9.54 26.15
N ALA A 20 -8.70 -10.47 25.38
CA ALA A 20 -8.38 -10.61 23.99
C ALA A 20 -8.83 -9.33 23.27
N LEU A 21 -7.91 -8.39 23.06
CA LEU A 21 -8.05 -7.38 22.03
C LEU A 21 -7.95 -8.12 20.69
N ALA A 22 -9.03 -8.80 20.32
CA ALA A 22 -9.26 -9.13 18.93
C ALA A 22 -9.38 -7.79 18.21
N GLY A 23 -8.34 -7.40 17.47
CA GLY A 23 -8.44 -6.26 16.56
C GLY A 23 -9.67 -6.49 15.71
N GLU A 24 -10.60 -5.53 15.71
CA GLU A 24 -11.80 -5.61 14.88
C GLU A 24 -11.35 -5.84 13.44
N THR A 25 -11.60 -7.04 12.94
CA THR A 25 -11.41 -7.34 11.52
C THR A 25 -12.41 -6.48 10.77
N TRP A 26 -11.92 -5.64 9.87
CA TRP A 26 -12.75 -4.78 9.05
C TRP A 26 -13.82 -5.60 8.32
N ALA A 27 -15.08 -5.42 8.72
CA ALA A 27 -16.23 -6.14 8.17
C ALA A 27 -16.68 -5.47 6.87
N VAL A 28 -16.15 -5.97 5.75
CA VAL A 28 -16.44 -5.43 4.41
C VAL A 28 -17.91 -5.70 4.03
N ASP A 29 -18.67 -4.64 3.79
CA ASP A 29 -20.02 -4.68 3.22
C ASP A 29 -20.11 -3.75 2.00
N ILE A 30 -19.93 -4.34 0.82
CA ILE A 30 -19.91 -3.62 -0.46
C ILE A 30 -21.29 -3.01 -0.79
N GLY A 31 -22.38 -3.69 -0.41
CA GLY A 31 -23.74 -3.21 -0.67
C GLY A 31 -24.04 -1.95 0.14
N GLN A 32 -23.71 -1.98 1.44
CA GLN A 32 -23.85 -0.83 2.32
C GLN A 32 -22.90 0.31 1.92
N ALA A 33 -21.64 0.01 1.61
CA ALA A 33 -20.66 1.01 1.19
C ALA A 33 -21.13 1.75 -0.07
N ARG A 34 -21.65 1.01 -1.07
CA ARG A 34 -22.25 1.60 -2.27
C ARG A 34 -23.44 2.50 -1.93
N ALA A 35 -24.40 2.01 -1.13
CA ALA A 35 -25.59 2.78 -0.78
C ALA A 35 -25.22 4.10 -0.06
N LYS A 36 -24.26 4.05 0.87
CA LYS A 36 -23.72 5.25 1.55
C LYS A 36 -23.07 6.22 0.58
N PHE A 37 -22.23 5.71 -0.33
CA PHE A 37 -21.57 6.54 -1.34
C PHE A 37 -22.58 7.26 -2.24
N GLU A 38 -23.57 6.54 -2.77
CA GLU A 38 -24.61 7.11 -3.65
C GLU A 38 -25.48 8.14 -2.89
N ALA A 39 -25.80 7.90 -1.62
CA ALA A 39 -26.55 8.83 -0.77
C ALA A 39 -25.79 10.15 -0.52
N VAL A 40 -24.49 10.08 -0.21
CA VAL A 40 -23.66 11.29 0.07
C VAL A 40 -23.31 12.05 -1.20
N THR A 41 -23.11 11.36 -2.32
CA THR A 41 -22.80 12.00 -3.60
C THR A 41 -24.05 12.50 -4.34
N GLY A 42 -25.24 12.03 -3.94
CA GLY A 42 -26.52 12.45 -4.51
C GLY A 42 -26.81 11.86 -5.90
N ALA A 43 -26.06 10.83 -6.32
CA ALA A 43 -26.23 10.18 -7.62
C ALA A 43 -25.90 8.69 -7.53
N PRO A 44 -26.63 7.82 -8.28
CA PRO A 44 -26.26 6.42 -8.40
C PRO A 44 -24.92 6.28 -9.14
N LEU A 45 -24.22 5.18 -8.91
CA LEU A 45 -23.04 4.84 -9.69
C LEU A 45 -23.39 4.73 -11.18
N ARG A 46 -22.51 5.29 -12.02
CA ARG A 46 -22.63 5.18 -13.47
C ARG A 46 -22.59 3.72 -13.90
N ALA A 47 -23.23 3.41 -15.03
CA ALA A 47 -23.19 2.06 -15.59
C ALA A 47 -21.73 1.57 -15.73
N GLY A 48 -21.50 0.31 -15.37
CA GLY A 48 -20.17 -0.32 -15.37
C GLY A 48 -19.25 0.08 -14.22
N HIS A 49 -19.64 1.03 -13.36
CA HIS A 49 -18.87 1.35 -12.16
C HIS A 49 -19.24 0.40 -11.03
N ARG A 50 -18.26 0.08 -10.18
CA ARG A 50 -18.42 -0.85 -9.06
C ARG A 50 -17.64 -0.37 -7.84
N VAL A 51 -18.15 -0.73 -6.66
CA VAL A 51 -17.44 -0.53 -5.38
C VAL A 51 -16.66 -1.80 -5.07
N GLU A 52 -15.41 -1.65 -4.65
CA GLU A 52 -14.55 -2.72 -4.17
C GLU A 52 -13.87 -2.29 -2.87
N SER A 53 -13.53 -3.26 -2.01
CA SER A 53 -12.62 -3.01 -0.89
C SER A 53 -11.20 -2.83 -1.40
N THR A 54 -10.45 -1.90 -0.81
CA THR A 54 -9.00 -1.79 -1.07
C THR A 54 -8.22 -2.71 -0.12
N VAL A 55 -6.90 -2.82 -0.34
CA VAL A 55 -5.98 -3.44 0.63
C VAL A 55 -5.81 -2.60 1.90
N PHE A 56 -6.25 -1.34 1.89
CA PHE A 56 -6.22 -0.45 3.03
C PHE A 56 -7.55 -0.53 3.79
N PRO A 57 -7.55 -1.02 5.04
CA PRO A 57 -8.78 -1.19 5.81
C PRO A 57 -9.57 0.11 5.97
N GLY A 58 -10.90 0.02 5.90
CA GLY A 58 -11.81 1.16 6.01
C GLY A 58 -11.96 1.97 4.72
N TYR A 59 -11.22 1.64 3.65
CA TYR A 59 -11.27 2.35 2.38
C TYR A 59 -11.80 1.51 1.24
N TYR A 60 -12.72 2.10 0.50
CA TYR A 60 -13.32 1.53 -0.70
C TYR A 60 -12.85 2.29 -1.94
N ALA A 61 -12.77 1.57 -3.06
CA ALA A 61 -12.54 2.12 -4.39
C ALA A 61 -13.81 2.03 -5.23
N VAL A 62 -14.16 3.11 -5.92
CA VAL A 62 -15.10 3.13 -7.02
C VAL A 62 -14.30 2.99 -8.31
N ARG A 63 -14.36 1.79 -8.91
CA ARG A 63 -13.74 1.50 -10.19
C ARG A 63 -14.69 1.91 -11.30
N SER A 64 -14.21 2.71 -12.24
CA SER A 64 -14.87 2.84 -13.53
C SER A 64 -14.57 1.60 -14.38
N GLY A 65 -15.55 1.11 -15.13
CA GLY A 65 -15.47 -0.20 -15.80
C GLY A 65 -14.38 -0.34 -16.89
N GLY A 66 -13.66 0.75 -17.21
CA GLY A 66 -12.58 0.77 -18.20
C GLY A 66 -11.22 0.37 -17.62
N PRO A 67 -10.39 -0.40 -18.36
CA PRO A 67 -9.08 -0.83 -17.88
C PRO A 67 -8.12 0.36 -17.72
N GLY A 68 -7.67 0.61 -16.49
CA GLY A 68 -6.62 1.60 -16.22
C GLY A 68 -7.10 3.03 -15.98
N GLU A 69 -8.41 3.20 -15.82
CA GLU A 69 -8.96 4.47 -15.35
C GLU A 69 -8.67 4.65 -13.85
N ALA A 70 -8.40 5.89 -13.45
CA ALA A 70 -8.16 6.20 -12.04
C ALA A 70 -9.45 5.95 -11.24
N ALA A 71 -9.32 5.19 -10.16
CA ALA A 71 -10.43 5.01 -9.23
C ALA A 71 -10.70 6.29 -8.43
N ALA A 72 -11.96 6.44 -8.04
CA ALA A 72 -12.31 7.28 -6.90
C ALA A 72 -12.26 6.44 -5.63
N TYR A 73 -12.01 7.07 -4.48
CA TYR A 73 -11.87 6.40 -3.20
C TYR A 73 -12.75 7.08 -2.15
N PHE A 74 -13.17 6.33 -1.15
CA PHE A 74 -13.87 6.89 0.00
C PHE A 74 -13.63 6.05 1.25
N ARG A 75 -13.65 6.70 2.41
CA ARG A 75 -13.62 6.03 3.71
C ARG A 75 -15.03 5.58 4.08
N GLU A 76 -15.16 4.49 4.82
CA GLU A 76 -16.45 3.89 5.19
C GLU A 76 -17.42 4.82 5.92
N ASP A 77 -16.88 5.83 6.63
CA ASP A 77 -17.63 6.87 7.34
C ASP A 77 -17.92 8.11 6.46
N MET A 78 -17.51 8.09 5.19
CA MET A 78 -17.64 9.16 4.20
C MET A 78 -16.98 10.50 4.56
N SER A 79 -16.20 10.54 5.64
CA SER A 79 -15.53 11.76 6.11
C SER A 79 -14.27 12.11 5.29
N TRP A 80 -13.81 11.16 4.46
CA TRP A 80 -12.71 11.29 3.51
C TRP A 80 -13.13 10.75 2.15
N MET A 81 -12.74 11.44 1.08
CA MET A 81 -12.96 11.03 -0.32
C MET A 81 -11.74 11.39 -1.18
N GLY A 82 -11.39 10.54 -2.14
CA GLY A 82 -10.32 10.72 -3.12
C GLY A 82 -10.83 10.67 -4.56
N ASN A 83 -10.42 11.60 -5.42
CA ASN A 83 -10.80 11.65 -6.85
C ASN A 83 -12.31 11.66 -7.15
N VAL A 84 -13.18 11.95 -6.17
CA VAL A 84 -14.64 11.97 -6.37
C VAL A 84 -15.11 13.27 -7.06
N ARG A 85 -14.50 14.41 -6.71
CA ARG A 85 -14.89 15.74 -7.24
C ARG A 85 -13.73 16.49 -7.93
N SER A 86 -12.50 16.19 -7.53
CA SER A 86 -11.26 16.78 -8.05
C SER A 86 -10.11 15.81 -7.80
N GLN A 87 -8.96 16.01 -8.46
CA GLN A 87 -7.77 15.21 -8.18
C GLN A 87 -7.31 15.36 -6.73
N GLY A 88 -6.86 14.24 -6.14
CA GLY A 88 -6.40 14.19 -4.76
C GLY A 88 -7.51 13.79 -3.79
N TRP A 89 -7.23 13.91 -2.50
CA TRP A 89 -8.23 13.64 -1.45
C TRP A 89 -8.73 14.90 -0.78
N THR A 90 -9.86 14.76 -0.10
CA THR A 90 -10.45 15.74 0.80
C THR A 90 -10.90 15.03 2.07
N THR A 91 -10.45 15.48 3.23
CA THR A 91 -10.97 15.06 4.55
C THR A 91 -11.68 16.22 5.24
N SER A 92 -12.77 15.90 5.91
CA SER A 92 -13.52 16.81 6.79
C SER A 92 -12.84 17.05 8.15
N SER A 93 -11.82 16.24 8.50
CA SER A 93 -11.11 16.33 9.77
C SER A 93 -9.95 17.33 9.74
N ILE A 94 -10.02 18.37 10.59
CA ILE A 94 -8.93 19.35 10.76
C ILE A 94 -7.65 18.66 11.26
N SER A 95 -7.77 17.70 12.19
CA SER A 95 -6.62 17.02 12.77
C SER A 95 -5.91 16.13 11.76
N GLU A 96 -6.66 15.46 10.87
CA GLU A 96 -6.10 14.67 9.76
C GLU A 96 -5.46 15.55 8.69
N ASN A 97 -5.98 16.76 8.47
CA ASN A 97 -5.40 17.72 7.53
C ASN A 97 -4.07 18.32 8.02
N SER A 98 -3.75 18.25 9.31
CA SER A 98 -2.47 18.72 9.86
C SER A 98 -1.28 17.85 9.39
N SER A 99 -0.07 18.42 9.37
CA SER A 99 1.15 17.66 9.03
C SER A 99 1.40 16.46 9.95
N GLU A 100 0.97 16.53 11.22
CA GLU A 100 1.01 15.41 12.16
C GLU A 100 -0.05 14.35 11.88
N GLY A 101 -1.27 14.78 11.58
CA GLY A 101 -2.35 13.91 11.15
C GLY A 101 -1.98 13.12 9.91
N GLN A 102 -1.49 13.80 8.87
CA GLN A 102 -1.07 13.16 7.62
C GLN A 102 0.07 12.17 7.83
N ARG A 103 1.04 12.48 8.70
CA ARG A 103 2.14 11.54 9.04
C ARG A 103 1.62 10.30 9.77
N ARG A 104 0.74 10.48 10.76
CA ARG A 104 0.13 9.36 11.49
C ARG A 104 -0.71 8.49 10.56
N TRP A 105 -1.54 9.11 9.73
CA TRP A 105 -2.34 8.44 8.73
C TRP A 105 -1.46 7.63 7.78
N LEU A 106 -0.41 8.24 7.20
CA LEU A 106 0.43 7.54 6.23
C LEU A 106 1.21 6.38 6.88
N LYS A 107 1.68 6.55 8.11
CA LYS A 107 2.30 5.47 8.87
C LYS A 107 1.36 4.29 9.10
N ASP A 108 0.09 4.58 9.42
CA ASP A 108 -0.96 3.58 9.56
C ASP A 108 -1.19 2.83 8.24
N GLN A 109 -1.35 3.55 7.12
CA GLN A 109 -1.50 2.93 5.80
C GLN A 109 -0.30 2.06 5.40
N VAL A 110 0.92 2.50 5.71
CA VAL A 110 2.15 1.72 5.45
C VAL A 110 2.17 0.39 6.18
N SER A 111 1.55 0.31 7.37
CA SER A 111 1.45 -0.95 8.13
C SER A 111 0.55 -1.99 7.46
N HIS A 112 -0.28 -1.57 6.49
CA HIS A 112 -1.20 -2.42 5.74
C HIS A 112 -0.71 -2.78 4.33
N LEU A 113 0.50 -2.37 3.94
CA LEU A 113 1.04 -2.71 2.62
C LEU A 113 1.18 -4.24 2.46
N PRO A 114 0.65 -4.82 1.37
CA PRO A 114 0.72 -6.27 1.12
C PRO A 114 2.09 -6.66 0.55
N LEU A 115 3.13 -6.62 1.38
CA LEU A 115 4.53 -6.80 0.95
C LEU A 115 4.76 -8.14 0.22
N ASP A 116 4.01 -9.18 0.57
CA ASP A 116 4.01 -10.50 -0.04
C ASP A 116 3.48 -10.52 -1.48
N GLN A 117 2.70 -9.51 -1.87
CA GLN A 117 2.19 -9.34 -3.23
C GLN A 117 3.05 -8.40 -4.08
N LEU A 118 4.15 -7.87 -3.54
CA LEU A 118 5.09 -6.99 -4.23
C LEU A 118 6.32 -7.76 -4.71
N ILE A 119 7.07 -7.17 -5.66
CA ILE A 119 8.34 -7.75 -6.10
C ILE A 119 9.43 -7.36 -5.10
N LEU A 120 9.98 -8.32 -4.36
CA LEU A 120 11.16 -8.08 -3.54
C LEU A 120 12.42 -8.11 -4.42
N VAL A 121 13.06 -6.96 -4.58
CA VAL A 121 14.40 -6.85 -5.20
C VAL A 121 15.42 -6.92 -4.08
N LYS A 122 15.99 -8.11 -3.86
CA LYS A 122 16.95 -8.37 -2.78
C LYS A 122 18.37 -7.96 -3.16
N ARG A 123 19.03 -7.28 -2.23
CA ARG A 123 20.44 -6.84 -2.24
C ARG A 123 21.07 -7.15 -0.88
N SER A 124 22.27 -6.64 -0.58
CA SER A 124 22.95 -6.98 0.68
C SER A 124 22.29 -6.38 1.92
N LYS A 125 21.74 -5.15 1.83
CA LYS A 125 21.04 -4.51 2.95
C LYS A 125 19.53 -4.82 2.92
N PRO A 126 18.83 -4.83 4.08
CA PRO A 126 17.40 -5.12 4.15
C PRO A 126 16.51 -4.13 3.37
N PRO A 127 15.23 -4.47 3.11
CA PRO A 127 14.30 -3.64 2.37
C PRO A 127 14.05 -2.30 3.06
N VAL A 128 14.58 -1.21 2.50
CA VAL A 128 14.42 0.13 3.09
C VAL A 128 13.08 0.77 2.75
N ALA A 129 12.52 0.42 1.60
CA ALA A 129 11.33 1.08 1.07
C ALA A 129 10.44 0.13 0.28
N VAL A 130 9.16 0.53 0.18
CA VAL A 130 8.30 0.16 -0.95
C VAL A 130 8.39 1.26 -2.00
N ILE A 131 8.58 0.90 -3.26
CA ILE A 131 8.64 1.84 -4.38
C ILE A 131 7.48 1.59 -5.34
N TRP A 132 6.72 2.65 -5.63
CA TRP A 132 5.73 2.68 -6.71
C TRP A 132 6.40 3.27 -7.94
N SER A 133 6.74 2.42 -8.90
CA SER A 133 7.78 2.70 -9.90
C SER A 133 7.44 2.07 -11.25
N ALA A 134 7.93 2.67 -12.33
CA ALA A 134 7.60 2.24 -13.70
C ALA A 134 8.86 2.03 -14.57
N PRO A 135 8.91 0.98 -15.41
CA PRO A 135 10.05 0.71 -16.29
C PRO A 135 10.16 1.71 -17.45
N ASP A 136 9.06 2.33 -17.86
CA ASP A 136 9.02 3.40 -18.88
C ASP A 136 9.32 4.79 -18.32
N CYS A 137 9.60 4.92 -17.01
CA CYS A 137 9.89 6.19 -16.33
C CYS A 137 11.41 6.42 -16.16
N PRO A 138 12.01 7.51 -16.72
CA PRO A 138 13.45 7.77 -16.60
C PRO A 138 13.92 8.08 -15.18
N PHE A 139 13.11 8.78 -14.37
CA PHE A 139 13.43 9.05 -12.96
C PHE A 139 13.42 7.79 -12.11
N CYS A 140 12.57 6.83 -12.46
CA CYS A 140 12.48 5.53 -11.83
C CYS A 140 13.74 4.70 -12.11
N ARG A 141 14.29 4.77 -13.32
CA ARG A 141 15.59 4.16 -13.66
C ARG A 141 16.77 4.78 -12.89
N ARG A 142 16.72 6.10 -12.64
CA ARG A 142 17.70 6.77 -11.77
C ARG A 142 17.59 6.31 -10.32
N LEU A 143 16.38 6.18 -9.79
CA LEU A 143 16.14 5.58 -8.47
C LEU A 143 16.71 4.15 -8.40
N GLU A 144 16.45 3.29 -9.38
CA GLU A 144 16.97 1.92 -9.38
C GLU A 144 18.50 1.89 -9.30
N LYS A 145 19.18 2.71 -10.10
CA LYS A 145 20.65 2.84 -10.05
C LYS A 145 21.16 3.29 -8.68
N ALA A 146 20.46 4.21 -8.03
CA ALA A 146 20.82 4.64 -6.68
C ALA A 146 20.64 3.51 -5.65
N LEU A 147 19.57 2.72 -5.75
CA LEU A 147 19.33 1.55 -4.89
C LEU A 147 20.42 0.47 -5.07
N GLU A 148 20.90 0.28 -6.30
CA GLU A 148 22.04 -0.59 -6.61
C GLU A 148 23.34 -0.07 -6.00
N GLN A 149 23.62 1.22 -6.15
CA GLN A 149 24.82 1.86 -5.58
C GLN A 149 24.84 1.78 -4.05
N GLU A 150 23.68 1.93 -3.41
CA GLU A 150 23.53 1.81 -1.96
C GLU A 150 23.41 0.36 -1.50
N ASP A 151 23.37 -0.61 -2.42
CA ASP A 151 23.26 -2.05 -2.17
C ASP A 151 22.11 -2.40 -1.21
N VAL A 152 20.94 -1.77 -1.44
CA VAL A 152 19.77 -1.85 -0.55
C VAL A 152 18.57 -2.49 -1.22
N SER A 153 17.93 -3.42 -0.50
CA SER A 153 16.73 -4.09 -1.00
C SER A 153 15.54 -3.14 -1.01
N VAL A 154 14.54 -3.45 -1.83
CA VAL A 154 13.24 -2.75 -1.88
C VAL A 154 12.12 -3.71 -2.25
N TYR A 155 10.91 -3.41 -1.82
CA TYR A 155 9.71 -3.96 -2.42
C TYR A 155 9.26 -3.04 -3.55
N VAL A 156 8.88 -3.60 -4.69
CA VAL A 156 8.43 -2.86 -5.86
C VAL A 156 6.95 -3.14 -6.09
N ALA A 157 6.17 -2.06 -6.17
CA ALA A 157 4.84 -2.04 -6.75
C ALA A 157 4.99 -1.55 -8.22
N PRO A 158 5.20 -2.46 -9.19
CA PRO A 158 5.46 -2.08 -10.57
C PRO A 158 4.20 -1.53 -11.23
N VAL A 159 4.33 -0.42 -11.96
CA VAL A 159 3.24 0.20 -12.73
C VAL A 159 3.72 0.68 -14.09
N GLY A 160 2.88 1.30 -14.90
CA GLY A 160 3.26 1.91 -16.17
C GLY A 160 2.80 3.37 -16.27
N LEU A 161 3.51 4.17 -17.07
CA LEU A 161 3.06 5.50 -17.47
C LEU A 161 2.26 5.49 -18.77
N SER A 162 2.49 4.48 -19.59
CA SER A 162 1.80 4.22 -20.86
C SER A 162 1.10 2.86 -20.84
N VAL A 163 0.25 2.59 -21.84
CA VAL A 163 -0.36 1.26 -22.04
C VAL A 163 0.72 0.19 -22.17
N ASP A 164 1.77 0.45 -22.95
CA ASP A 164 2.92 -0.44 -23.08
C ASP A 164 3.72 -0.57 -21.79
N GLY A 165 3.86 0.51 -21.02
CA GLY A 165 4.45 0.48 -19.68
C GLY A 165 3.71 -0.47 -18.75
N TYR A 166 2.37 -0.42 -18.74
CA TYR A 166 1.55 -1.34 -17.95
C TYR A 166 1.68 -2.79 -18.42
N ARG A 167 1.70 -3.01 -19.75
CA ARG A 167 1.94 -4.35 -20.32
C ARG A 167 3.29 -4.90 -19.87
N ARG A 168 4.35 -4.09 -19.95
CA ARG A 168 5.70 -4.48 -19.52
C ARG A 168 5.77 -4.77 -18.02
N SER A 169 5.11 -3.97 -17.19
CA SER A 169 5.05 -4.22 -15.75
C SER A 169 4.29 -5.50 -15.41
N ALA A 170 3.25 -5.85 -16.16
CA ALA A 170 2.58 -7.15 -16.03
C ALA A 170 3.50 -8.32 -16.38
N GLU A 171 4.27 -8.22 -17.47
CA GLU A 171 5.26 -9.23 -17.88
C GLU A 171 6.38 -9.41 -16.84
N ILE A 172 6.85 -8.32 -16.25
CA ILE A 172 7.85 -8.34 -15.16
C ILE A 172 7.25 -8.98 -13.91
N TYR A 173 6.06 -8.55 -13.51
CA TYR A 173 5.37 -9.07 -12.33
C TYR A 173 5.13 -10.58 -12.45
N CYS A 174 4.71 -11.04 -13.63
CA CYS A 174 4.42 -12.44 -13.87
C CYS A 174 5.61 -13.29 -14.28
N ALA A 175 6.81 -12.72 -14.43
CA ALA A 175 8.03 -13.47 -14.65
C ALA A 175 8.27 -14.52 -13.55
N MET A 176 8.91 -15.64 -13.91
CA MET A 176 9.36 -16.66 -12.95
C MET A 176 10.35 -16.09 -11.94
N ASP A 177 11.21 -15.19 -12.39
CA ASP A 177 12.12 -14.40 -11.58
C ASP A 177 11.81 -12.91 -11.79
N SER A 178 10.82 -12.42 -11.06
CA SER A 178 10.31 -11.05 -11.18
C SER A 178 11.34 -10.00 -10.75
N ALA A 179 12.22 -10.32 -9.79
CA ALA A 179 13.30 -9.43 -9.38
C ALA A 179 14.32 -9.23 -10.50
N LYS A 180 14.78 -10.32 -11.13
CA LYS A 180 15.70 -10.23 -12.27
C LYS A 180 15.06 -9.55 -13.47
N ALA A 181 13.79 -9.85 -13.76
CA ALA A 181 13.03 -9.20 -14.81
C ALA A 181 12.91 -7.68 -14.57
N TRP A 182 12.66 -7.26 -13.33
CA TRP A 182 12.61 -5.86 -12.93
C TRP A 182 13.95 -5.16 -13.19
N ILE A 183 15.05 -5.67 -12.63
CA ILE A 183 16.40 -5.08 -12.78
C ILE A 183 16.74 -4.95 -14.27
N SER A 184 16.53 -6.01 -15.06
CA SER A 184 16.79 -6.02 -16.50
C SER A 184 15.99 -4.93 -17.24
N ALA A 185 14.70 -4.79 -16.93
CA ALA A 185 13.85 -3.77 -17.53
C ALA A 185 14.29 -2.35 -17.15
N MET A 186 14.71 -2.14 -15.90
CA MET A 186 15.19 -0.85 -15.40
C MET A 186 16.53 -0.44 -16.02
N HIS A 187 17.32 -1.39 -16.51
CA HIS A 187 18.51 -1.14 -17.34
C HIS A 187 18.20 -0.97 -18.83
N GLY A 188 16.92 -0.98 -19.21
CA GLY A 188 16.47 -0.81 -20.60
C GLY A 188 16.52 -2.08 -21.45
N SER A 189 16.84 -3.24 -20.87
CA SER A 189 16.91 -4.52 -21.58
C SER A 189 15.52 -5.13 -21.78
N GLN A 190 15.37 -6.00 -22.78
CA GLN A 190 14.14 -6.77 -22.96
C GLN A 190 13.95 -7.76 -21.82
N VAL A 191 12.70 -7.94 -21.40
CA VAL A 191 12.32 -8.91 -20.37
C VAL A 191 12.12 -10.24 -21.06
N ASP A 192 13.16 -11.09 -21.09
CA ASP A 192 13.02 -12.47 -21.52
C ASP A 192 12.85 -13.35 -20.29
N SER A 193 11.59 -13.67 -19.98
CA SER A 193 11.28 -14.54 -18.85
C SER A 193 10.06 -15.40 -19.13
N LYS A 194 10.19 -16.68 -18.78
CA LYS A 194 9.04 -17.57 -18.70
C LYS A 194 8.07 -17.01 -17.66
N GLN A 195 6.80 -16.95 -18.03
CA GLN A 195 5.74 -16.46 -17.16
C GLN A 195 5.31 -17.56 -16.19
N ARG A 196 5.03 -17.18 -14.94
CA ARG A 196 4.44 -18.06 -13.93
C ARG A 196 3.05 -18.51 -14.40
N PRO A 197 2.74 -19.82 -14.39
CA PRO A 197 1.41 -20.30 -14.75
C PRO A 197 0.32 -19.63 -13.90
N SER A 198 -0.78 -19.22 -14.53
CA SER A 198 -1.93 -18.59 -13.87
C SER A 198 -1.62 -17.31 -13.07
N CYS A 199 -0.52 -16.63 -13.37
CA CYS A 199 -0.24 -15.34 -12.76
C CYS A 199 -1.24 -14.28 -13.24
N ALA A 200 -1.81 -13.55 -12.29
CA ALA A 200 -2.61 -12.36 -12.55
C ALA A 200 -1.87 -11.13 -12.03
N TYR A 201 -1.65 -10.15 -12.91
CA TYR A 201 -1.07 -8.86 -12.53
C TYR A 201 -2.14 -8.00 -11.83
N PRO A 202 -1.99 -7.70 -10.52
CA PRO A 202 -3.04 -7.06 -9.72
C PRO A 202 -3.03 -5.53 -9.90
N ARG A 203 -3.27 -5.07 -11.14
CA ARG A 203 -3.15 -3.66 -11.55
C ARG A 203 -3.88 -2.69 -10.63
N ASP A 204 -5.12 -3.00 -10.27
CA ASP A 204 -5.99 -2.12 -9.48
C ASP A 204 -5.41 -1.93 -8.06
N MET A 205 -4.96 -3.02 -7.42
CA MET A 205 -4.34 -2.99 -6.09
C MET A 205 -3.01 -2.23 -6.08
N LEU A 206 -2.17 -2.38 -7.11
CA LEU A 206 -0.94 -1.60 -7.25
C LEU A 206 -1.22 -0.11 -7.53
N GLY A 207 -2.32 0.19 -8.23
CA GLY A 207 -2.83 1.55 -8.39
C GLY A 207 -3.27 2.18 -7.08
N ASP A 208 -3.96 1.42 -6.23
CA ASP A 208 -4.36 1.84 -4.89
C ASP A 208 -3.13 2.21 -4.06
N ILE A 209 -2.11 1.34 -4.03
CA ILE A 209 -0.87 1.62 -3.29
C ILE A 209 -0.33 3.01 -3.67
N GLY A 210 -0.16 3.27 -4.97
CA GLY A 210 0.34 4.57 -5.46
C GLY A 210 -0.53 5.74 -5.03
N PHE A 211 -1.86 5.58 -5.05
CA PHE A 211 -2.79 6.62 -4.59
C PHE A 211 -2.62 6.90 -3.10
N PHE A 212 -2.59 5.87 -2.25
CA PHE A 212 -2.52 6.04 -0.79
C PHE A 212 -1.16 6.55 -0.35
N VAL A 213 -0.06 5.93 -0.80
CA VAL A 213 1.29 6.35 -0.40
C VAL A 213 1.68 7.69 -1.03
N GLY A 214 1.15 8.00 -2.21
CA GLY A 214 1.29 9.29 -2.89
C GLY A 214 0.38 10.38 -2.35
N ARG A 215 -0.51 10.08 -1.41
CA ARG A 215 -1.48 11.00 -0.86
C ARG A 215 -2.35 11.67 -1.93
N GLY A 216 -2.84 10.86 -2.86
CA GLY A 216 -3.59 11.28 -4.03
C GLY A 216 -2.76 11.88 -5.17
N ARG A 217 -1.44 12.08 -4.99
CA ARG A 217 -0.52 12.49 -6.05
C ARG A 217 0.10 11.27 -6.71
N VAL A 218 -0.57 10.77 -7.74
CA VAL A 218 -0.20 9.55 -8.46
C VAL A 218 0.86 9.87 -9.52
N VAL A 219 2.12 10.06 -9.09
CA VAL A 219 3.27 10.37 -9.97
C VAL A 219 4.46 9.46 -9.62
N THR A 220 5.12 8.87 -10.63
CA THR A 220 6.26 7.97 -10.40
C THR A 220 7.61 8.72 -10.39
N PRO A 221 8.62 8.24 -9.63
CA PRO A 221 8.50 7.23 -8.59
C PRO A 221 7.91 7.82 -7.30
N ILE A 222 7.29 6.97 -6.49
CA ILE A 222 6.99 7.25 -5.08
C ILE A 222 7.77 6.24 -4.25
N VAL A 223 8.54 6.73 -3.29
CA VAL A 223 9.25 5.90 -2.31
C VAL A 223 8.56 6.09 -0.97
N VAL A 224 8.17 5.00 -0.31
CA VAL A 224 7.64 5.04 1.06
C VAL A 224 8.48 4.17 1.98
N PHE A 225 8.92 4.75 3.09
CA PHE A 225 9.74 4.09 4.09
C PHE A 225 8.87 3.49 5.21
N ALA A 226 9.42 2.55 5.97
CA ALA A 226 8.69 1.86 7.04
C ALA A 226 8.20 2.80 8.17
N ASP A 227 8.75 4.01 8.28
CA ASP A 227 8.28 5.03 9.24
C ASP A 227 7.13 5.89 8.71
N GLY A 228 6.67 5.65 7.48
CA GLY A 228 5.61 6.41 6.82
C GLY A 228 6.10 7.66 6.10
N SER A 229 7.39 8.02 6.16
CA SER A 229 7.88 9.13 5.36
C SER A 229 8.03 8.74 3.89
N THR A 230 7.90 9.72 2.98
CA THR A 230 7.90 9.48 1.54
C THR A 230 8.83 10.41 0.77
N ILE A 231 9.19 9.96 -0.43
CA ILE A 231 9.78 10.77 -1.48
C ILE A 231 8.83 10.69 -2.68
N THR A 232 8.50 11.83 -3.28
CA THR A 232 7.71 11.91 -4.51
C THR A 232 8.58 12.49 -5.62
N GLY A 233 8.72 11.75 -6.71
CA GLY A 233 9.76 12.02 -7.70
C GLY A 233 11.14 11.52 -7.24
N TRP A 234 12.16 11.73 -8.07
CA TRP A 234 13.53 11.35 -7.74
C TRP A 234 14.54 12.36 -8.27
N ASP A 235 15.33 12.95 -7.37
CA ASP A 235 16.54 13.71 -7.67
C ASP A 235 17.76 12.99 -7.06
N ASP A 236 18.92 13.07 -7.71
CA ASP A 236 20.13 12.37 -7.23
C ASP A 236 20.84 13.16 -6.11
N GLU A 237 20.10 14.00 -5.39
CA GLU A 237 20.59 14.92 -4.38
C GLU A 237 19.76 14.83 -3.09
N HIS A 238 18.62 15.50 -3.02
CA HIS A 238 17.74 15.54 -1.85
C HIS A 238 17.11 14.17 -1.57
N ALA A 239 16.59 13.50 -2.61
CA ALA A 239 15.98 12.19 -2.48
C ALA A 239 17.02 11.12 -2.14
N LEU A 240 18.21 11.18 -2.74
CA LEU A 240 19.34 10.31 -2.38
C LEU A 240 19.81 10.53 -0.94
N ALA A 241 19.93 11.79 -0.49
CA ALA A 241 20.28 12.11 0.88
C ALA A 241 19.25 11.54 1.86
N ARG A 242 17.95 11.67 1.55
CA ARG A 242 16.88 11.11 2.37
C ARG A 242 16.92 9.58 2.40
N LEU A 243 17.17 8.91 1.28
CA LEU A 243 17.36 7.45 1.23
C LEU A 243 18.50 7.02 2.15
N ARG A 244 19.67 7.67 2.05
CA ARG A 244 20.84 7.36 2.89
C ARG A 244 20.57 7.61 4.38
N GLU A 245 19.84 8.67 4.71
CA GLU A 245 19.40 8.94 6.08
C GLU A 245 18.58 7.75 6.62
N LYS A 246 17.66 7.21 5.84
CA LYS A 246 16.82 6.05 6.24
C LYS A 246 17.60 4.76 6.39
N ILE A 247 18.56 4.51 5.51
CA ILE A 247 19.49 3.40 5.64
C ILE A 247 20.31 3.54 6.93
N ALA A 248 20.85 4.73 7.21
CA ALA A 248 21.65 4.98 8.41
C ALA A 248 20.82 4.86 9.71
N GLN A 249 19.57 5.28 9.69
CA GLN A 249 18.60 5.11 10.80
C GLN A 249 18.13 3.67 10.97
N LYS A 250 18.48 2.76 10.05
CA LYS A 250 18.03 1.36 10.02
C LYS A 250 16.51 1.22 9.99
N ILE A 251 15.83 2.11 9.28
CA ILE A 251 14.38 2.05 9.05
C ILE A 251 14.15 1.10 7.88
N PHE A 252 13.82 -0.14 8.20
CA PHE A 252 13.60 -1.21 7.22
C PHE A 252 12.22 -1.84 7.39
N PHE A 253 11.66 -2.32 6.29
CA PHE A 253 10.58 -3.28 6.29
C PHE A 253 11.10 -4.66 6.72
N PRO A 254 10.24 -5.57 7.22
CA PRO A 254 10.65 -6.93 7.51
C PRO A 254 11.16 -7.63 6.24
N ASP A 255 12.15 -8.50 6.41
CA ASP A 255 12.51 -9.47 5.37
C ASP A 255 11.40 -10.52 5.31
N SER A 256 10.65 -10.56 4.20
CA SER A 256 9.69 -11.62 3.88
C SER A 256 10.38 -12.92 3.47
#